data_AF-A0A1P8U4J9-F1
#
_entry.id   AF-A0A1P8U4J9-F1
#
_cell.length_a   1.000
_cell.length_b   1.000
_cell.length_c   1.000
_cell.angle_alpha   90.00
_cell.angle_beta   90.00
_cell.angle_gamma   90.00
#
_symmetry.space_group_name_H-M   'P 1'
#
loop_
_entity.id
_entity.type
_entity.pdbx_description
1 polymer ?
#
loop_
_entity_poly.entity_id
_entity_poly.type
_entity_poly.pdbx_seq_one_letter_code
_entity_poly.pdbx_strand_id
1 'polypeptide(L)' 'MLASRSTDATAAGTVVAVTVGLALSALWEMVEWAGRRFISYEVFVGYQDTIGDMAIGGVGAAVAGLVLTRVPVLRADAA' A
#
# COMPACT_ATOMS: atom_id res chain seq x y z
N MET A 1 11.17 28.43 2.73
CA MET A 1 10.72 27.72 3.95
C MET A 1 9.37 27.02 3.78
N LEU A 2 8.36 27.63 3.13
CA LEU A 2 7.06 26.98 2.90
C LEU A 2 7.14 25.77 1.93
N ALA A 3 7.94 25.85 0.87
CA ALA A 3 8.10 24.78 -0.11
C ALA A 3 8.87 23.54 0.40
N SER A 4 9.75 23.69 1.40
CA SER A 4 10.42 22.53 2.01
C SER A 4 9.43 21.74 2.85
N ARG A 5 8.62 22.42 3.67
CA ARG A 5 7.57 21.78 4.50
C ARG A 5 6.56 20.98 3.69
N SER A 6 6.14 21.46 2.52
CA SER A 6 5.22 20.71 1.65
C SER A 6 5.86 19.47 1.02
N THR A 7 7.15 19.54 0.72
CA THR A 7 7.92 18.40 0.20
C THR A 7 8.11 17.34 1.27
N ASP A 8 8.43 17.76 2.50
CA ASP A 8 8.57 16.86 3.66
C ASP A 8 7.25 16.14 3.98
N ALA A 9 6.12 16.88 3.94
CA ALA A 9 4.79 16.30 4.15
C ALA A 9 4.40 15.31 3.03
N THR A 10 4.74 15.62 1.77
CA THR A 10 4.53 14.71 0.63
C THR A 10 5.32 13.43 0.79
N ALA A 11 6.60 13.55 1.14
CA ALA A 11 7.48 12.41 1.36
C ALA A 11 7.00 11.54 2.53
N ALA A 12 6.68 12.15 3.68
CA ALA A 12 6.16 11.45 4.84
C ALA A 12 4.84 10.72 4.53
N GLY A 13 3.89 11.40 3.89
CA GLY A 13 2.61 10.79 3.50
C GLY A 13 2.79 9.62 2.53
N THR A 14 3.70 9.74 1.57
CA THR A 14 4.01 8.66 0.62
C THR A 14 4.67 7.47 1.31
N VAL A 15 5.63 7.70 2.21
CA VAL A 15 6.30 6.62 2.96
C VAL A 15 5.31 5.87 3.85
N VAL A 16 4.41 6.59 4.53
CA VAL A 16 3.34 5.96 5.32
C VAL A 16 2.44 5.12 4.42
N ALA A 17 2.02 5.65 3.26
CA ALA A 17 1.20 4.90 2.31
C ALA A 17 1.89 3.60 1.86
N VAL A 18 3.16 3.66 1.45
CA VAL A 18 3.96 2.48 1.06
C VAL A 18 4.08 1.48 2.20
N THR A 19 4.33 1.95 3.43
CA THR A 19 4.45 1.08 4.60
C THR A 19 3.14 0.34 4.88
N VAL A 20 2.01 1.04 4.80
CA VAL A 20 0.68 0.44 4.95
C VAL A 20 0.39 -0.54 3.81
N GLY A 21 0.72 -0.18 2.57
CA GLY A 21 0.55 -1.05 1.40
C GLY A 21 1.32 -2.36 1.53
N LEU A 22 2.60 -2.29 1.91
CA LEU A 22 3.43 -3.47 2.15
C LEU A 22 2.94 -4.29 3.34
N ALA A 23 2.47 -3.65 4.41
CA ALA A 23 1.90 -4.36 5.56
C ALA A 23 0.60 -5.09 5.20
N LEU A 24 -0.25 -4.49 4.36
CA LEU A 24 -1.46 -5.12 3.84
C LEU A 24 -1.14 -6.27 2.88
N SER A 25 -0.15 -6.13 2.00
CA SER A 25 0.33 -7.24 1.18
C SER A 25 0.88 -8.38 2.03
N ALA A 26 1.69 -8.09 3.05
CA ALA A 26 2.18 -9.13 3.95
C ALA A 26 1.04 -9.84 4.70
N LEU A 27 0.01 -9.10 5.10
CA LEU A 27 -1.19 -9.68 5.71
C LEU A 27 -1.98 -10.54 4.71
N TRP A 28 -2.07 -10.11 3.45
CA TRP A 28 -2.71 -10.86 2.37
C TRP A 28 -2.06 -12.24 2.19
N GLU A 29 -0.73 -12.29 2.15
CA GLU A 29 0.02 -13.56 2.08
C GLU A 29 -0.26 -14.49 3.27
N MET A 30 -0.45 -13.94 4.47
CA MET A 30 -0.83 -14.75 5.65
C MET A 30 -2.24 -15.33 5.47
N VAL A 31 -3.16 -14.59 4.85
CA VAL A 31 -4.51 -15.04 4.54
C VAL A 31 -4.49 -16.13 3.47
N GLU A 32 -3.69 -15.97 2.40
CA GLU A 32 -3.54 -16.99 1.36
C GLU A 32 -2.88 -18.26 1.89
N TRP A 33 -1.83 -18.13 2.70
CA TRP A 33 -1.23 -19.27 3.39
C TRP A 33 -2.26 -20.01 4.24
N ALA A 34 -3.09 -19.30 5.00
CA ALA A 34 -4.15 -19.90 5.81
C ALA A 34 -5.19 -20.59 4.91
N GLY A 35 -5.61 -19.95 3.81
CA GLY A 35 -6.50 -20.52 2.81
C GLY A 35 -5.96 -21.81 2.22
N ARG A 36 -4.68 -21.82 1.82
CA ARG A 36 -4.00 -23.02 1.31
C ARG A 36 -3.94 -24.13 2.35
N ARG A 37 -3.66 -23.78 3.60
CA ARG A 37 -3.46 -24.76 4.68
C ARG A 37 -4.75 -25.39 5.19
N PHE A 38 -5.84 -24.62 5.23
CA PHE A 38 -7.08 -25.02 5.91
C PHE A 38 -8.28 -25.18 4.99
N ILE A 39 -8.27 -24.62 3.78
CA ILE A 39 -9.43 -24.59 2.87
C ILE A 39 -9.16 -25.41 1.60
N SER A 40 -8.19 -25.02 0.76
CA SER A 40 -7.93 -25.66 -0.53
C SER A 40 -6.48 -25.48 -0.99
N TYR A 41 -5.86 -26.55 -1.49
CA TYR A 41 -4.51 -26.51 -2.07
C TYR A 41 -4.41 -25.74 -3.40
N GLU A 42 -5.54 -25.33 -3.97
CA GLU A 42 -5.59 -24.49 -5.18
C GLU A 42 -5.30 -23.02 -4.89
N VAL A 43 -5.40 -22.58 -3.63
CA VAL A 43 -4.95 -21.24 -3.24
C VAL A 43 -3.45 -21.15 -3.46
N PHE A 44 -3.04 -20.32 -4.41
CA PHE A 44 -1.64 -20.14 -4.75
C PHE A 44 -0.92 -19.46 -3.59
N VAL A 45 0.27 -19.99 -3.30
CA VAL A 45 1.21 -19.44 -2.34
C VAL A 45 2.58 -19.87 -2.86
N GLY A 46 3.50 -18.94 -3.08
CA GLY A 46 4.80 -19.26 -3.68
C GLY A 46 5.65 -18.02 -3.94
N TYR A 47 6.95 -18.21 -4.23
CA TYR A 47 7.89 -17.09 -4.28
C TYR A 47 7.48 -15.98 -5.27
N GLN A 48 7.06 -16.34 -6.49
CA GLN A 48 6.67 -15.35 -7.49
C GLN A 48 5.35 -14.64 -7.16
N ASP A 49 4.42 -15.39 -6.56
CA ASP A 49 3.12 -14.93 -6.10
C ASP A 49 3.32 -13.92 -4.96
N THR A 50 3.99 -14.36 -3.88
CA THR A 50 4.31 -13.57 -2.71
C THR A 50 5.12 -12.32 -3.01
N ILE A 51 6.20 -12.44 -3.77
CA ILE A 51 7.01 -11.27 -4.13
C ILE A 51 6.25 -10.38 -5.11
N GLY A 52 5.42 -10.95 -5.99
CA GLY A 52 4.54 -10.22 -6.89
C GLY A 52 3.56 -9.32 -6.13
N ASP A 53 2.87 -9.88 -5.15
CA ASP A 53 1.86 -9.17 -4.36
C ASP A 53 2.48 -8.11 -3.45
N MET A 54 3.67 -8.38 -2.89
CA MET A 54 4.46 -7.37 -2.18
C MET A 54 4.90 -6.24 -3.11
N ALA A 55 5.35 -6.56 -4.33
CA ALA A 55 5.79 -5.56 -5.30
C ALA A 55 4.63 -4.69 -5.78
N ILE A 56 3.51 -5.30 -6.18
CA ILE A 56 2.33 -4.59 -6.68
C ILE A 56 1.67 -3.78 -5.56
N GLY A 57 1.55 -4.32 -4.34
CA GLY A 57 1.03 -3.55 -3.21
C GLY A 57 1.92 -2.38 -2.83
N GLY A 58 3.26 -2.57 -2.81
CA GLY A 58 4.21 -1.48 -2.55
C GLY A 58 4.19 -0.38 -3.61
N VAL A 59 4.24 -0.75 -4.89
CA VAL A 59 4.19 0.20 -6.03
C VAL A 59 2.85 0.90 -6.09
N GLY A 60 1.74 0.16 -5.96
CA GLY A 60 0.40 0.72 -5.93
C GLY A 60 0.21 1.73 -4.81
N ALA A 61 0.72 1.41 -3.61
CA ALA A 61 0.67 2.32 -2.47
C ALA A 61 1.57 3.54 -2.61
N ALA A 62 2.73 3.42 -3.29
CA ALA A 62 3.56 4.57 -3.63
C ALA A 62 2.81 5.54 -4.56
N VAL A 63 2.17 5.01 -5.61
CA VAL A 63 1.36 5.80 -6.54
C VAL A 63 0.19 6.44 -5.81
N ALA A 64 -0.53 5.69 -4.96
CA ALA A 64 -1.63 6.21 -4.17
C ALA A 64 -1.18 7.33 -3.21
N GLY A 65 -0.06 7.16 -2.50
CA GLY A 65 0.51 8.18 -1.62
C GLY A 65 0.86 9.47 -2.37
N LEU A 66 1.46 9.35 -3.56
CA LEU A 66 1.73 10.49 -4.42
C LEU A 66 0.45 11.18 -4.92
N VAL A 67 -0.58 10.42 -5.29
CA VAL A 67 -1.87 11.01 -5.73
C VAL A 67 -2.57 11.73 -4.58
N LEU A 68 -2.70 11.08 -3.42
CA LEU A 68 -3.39 11.63 -2.24
C LEU A 68 -2.73 12.91 -1.69
N THR A 69 -1.41 13.05 -1.86
CA THR A 69 -0.68 14.25 -1.42
C THR A 69 -0.73 15.40 -2.43
N ARG A 70 -1.19 15.14 -3.67
CA ARG A 70 -1.24 16.14 -4.75
C ARG A 70 -2.65 16.55 -5.12
N VAL A 71 -3.66 15.75 -4.77
CA VAL A 71 -5.07 16.02 -5.08
C VAL A 71 -5.81 16.40 -3.80
N PRO A 72 -6.62 17.47 -3.78
CA PRO A 72 -7.52 17.74 -2.67
C PRO A 72 -8.60 16.66 -2.62
N VAL A 73 -8.48 15.75 -1.65
CA VAL A 73 -9.42 14.63 -1.44
C VAL A 73 -10.58 15.03 -0.52
N LEU A 74 -10.37 16.04 0.32
CA LEU A 74 -11.41 16.59 1.19
C LEU A 74 -12.38 17.45 0.36
N ARG A 75 -13.69 17.25 0.57
CA ARG A 75 -14.71 18.15 0.00
C ARG A 75 -14.53 19.56 0.55
N ALA A 76 -14.53 20.55 -0.35
CA ALA A 76 -14.38 21.97 -0.01
C ALA A 76 -15.47 22.48 0.95
N ASP A 77 -16.62 21.81 0.98
CA ASP A 77 -17.80 22.21 1.76
C ASP A 77 -17.75 21.78 3.24
N ALA A 78 -16.66 21.17 3.69
CA ALA A 78 -16.46 20.73 5.07
C ALA A 78 -15.70 21.74 5.96
N ALA A 79 -15.55 23.00 5.50
CA ALA A 79 -14.84 24.08 6.18
C ALA A 79 -15.75 25.25 6.52
#